data_AF-A0A8J3NJ77-F1
#
_entry.id   AF-A0A8J3NJ77-F1
#
_cell.length_a   1.000
_cell.length_b   1.000
_cell.length_c   1.000
_cell.angle_alpha   90.00
_cell.angle_beta   90.00
_cell.angle_gamma   90.00
#
_symmetry.space_group_name_H-M   'P 1'
#
loop_
_entity.id
_entity.type
_entity.pdbx_description
1 polymer ?
#
loop_
_entity_poly.entity_id
_entity_poly.type
_entity_poly.pdbx_seq_one_letter_code
_entity_poly.pdbx_strand_id
1 'polypeptide(L)' 'MTDHSPGEYEPATAPESDLEHTRDEAHRDDERRRDDTERLTEERRDPRNPPEPFSGSEH' A
#
# COMPACT_ATOMS: atom_id res chain seq x y z
N MET A 1 -15.29 -10.41 48.23
CA MET A 1 -14.12 -10.06 47.42
C MET A 1 -14.35 -10.69 46.07
N THR A 2 -14.58 -9.87 45.04
CA THR A 2 -14.96 -10.35 43.71
C THR A 2 -13.70 -10.79 42.99
N ASP A 3 -13.59 -12.10 42.74
CA ASP A 3 -12.52 -12.67 41.93
C ASP A 3 -12.75 -12.23 40.47
N HIS A 4 -12.01 -11.22 40.04
CA HIS A 4 -11.91 -10.87 38.63
C HIS A 4 -10.63 -11.52 38.11
N SER A 5 -10.67 -12.83 37.95
CA SER A 5 -9.70 -13.52 37.09
C SER A 5 -9.79 -12.86 35.70
N PRO A 6 -8.73 -12.18 35.21
CA PRO A 6 -8.73 -11.69 33.85
C PRO A 6 -8.83 -12.93 32.97
N GLY A 7 -9.99 -13.14 32.36
CA GLY A 7 -10.19 -14.20 31.39
C GLY A 7 -9.07 -14.09 30.38
N GLU A 8 -8.26 -15.14 30.30
CA GLU A 8 -7.17 -15.32 29.36
C GLU A 8 -7.67 -14.85 27.98
N TYR A 9 -7.13 -13.73 27.49
CA TYR A 9 -7.31 -13.38 26.10
C TYR A 9 -6.43 -14.36 25.32
N GLU A 10 -7.01 -15.47 24.87
CA GLU A 10 -6.38 -16.25 23.81
C GLU A 10 -6.35 -15.34 22.59
N PRO A 11 -5.17 -14.92 22.08
CA PRO A 11 -5.13 -14.26 20.80
C PRO A 11 -5.66 -15.28 19.80
N ALA A 12 -6.83 -15.00 19.23
CA ALA A 12 -7.35 -15.75 18.10
C ALA A 12 -6.21 -15.86 17.10
N THR A 13 -5.74 -17.09 16.85
CA THR A 13 -4.76 -17.35 15.80
C THR A 13 -5.39 -16.79 14.53
N ALA A 14 -4.83 -15.67 14.02
CA ALA A 14 -5.25 -15.11 12.76
C ALA A 14 -5.24 -16.28 11.76
N PRO A 15 -6.37 -16.59 11.10
CA PRO A 15 -6.43 -17.74 10.23
C PRO A 15 -5.35 -17.56 9.18
N GLU A 16 -4.43 -18.51 9.09
CA GLU A 16 -3.24 -18.42 8.21
C GLU A 16 -3.62 -18.13 6.75
N SER A 17 -4.87 -18.42 6.35
CA SER A 17 -5.48 -18.06 5.06
C SER A 17 -5.69 -16.55 4.86
N ASP A 18 -5.93 -15.75 5.89
CA ASP A 18 -6.11 -14.29 5.77
C ASP A 18 -4.77 -13.58 5.47
N LEU A 19 -3.66 -14.18 5.92
CA LEU A 19 -2.29 -13.73 5.61
C LEU A 19 -1.91 -14.03 4.15
N GLU A 20 -2.41 -15.13 3.57
CA GLU A 20 -2.21 -15.43 2.14
C GLU A 20 -3.03 -14.48 1.26
N HIS A 21 -4.28 -14.20 1.62
CA HIS A 21 -5.12 -13.23 0.91
C HIS A 21 -4.53 -11.81 0.92
N THR A 22 -3.98 -11.38 2.05
CA THR A 22 -3.32 -10.07 2.16
C THR A 22 -1.98 -10.03 1.41
N ARG A 23 -1.22 -11.13 1.39
CA ARG A 23 0.02 -11.24 0.62
C ARG A 23 -0.24 -11.19 -0.90
N ASP A 24 -1.25 -11.90 -1.38
CA ASP A 24 -1.66 -11.88 -2.78
C ASP A 24 -2.18 -10.50 -3.20
N GLU A 25 -2.96 -9.83 -2.35
CA GLU A 25 -3.44 -8.47 -2.64
C GLU A 25 -2.31 -7.45 -2.62
N ALA A 26 -1.36 -7.55 -1.67
CA ALA A 26 -0.19 -6.67 -1.64
C ALA A 26 0.68 -6.85 -2.89
N HIS A 27 0.84 -8.08 -3.38
CA HIS A 27 1.56 -8.34 -4.62
C HIS A 27 0.86 -7.71 -5.83
N ARG A 28 -0.47 -7.87 -5.94
CA ARG A 28 -1.26 -7.24 -7.01
C ARG A 28 -1.20 -5.71 -6.94
N ASP A 29 -1.21 -5.15 -5.74
CA ASP A 29 -1.08 -3.71 -5.54
C ASP A 29 0.28 -3.18 -5.99
N ASP A 30 1.36 -3.91 -5.68
CA ASP A 30 2.70 -3.61 -6.17
C ASP A 30 2.79 -3.70 -7.69
N GLU A 31 2.14 -4.68 -8.32
CA GLU A 31 2.06 -4.79 -9.78
C GLU A 31 1.34 -3.58 -10.40
N ARG A 32 0.19 -3.17 -9.86
CA ARG A 32 -0.53 -1.95 -10.30
C ARG A 32 0.33 -0.70 -10.15
N ARG A 33 0.99 -0.54 -9.00
CA ARG A 33 1.89 0.59 -8.72
C ARG A 33 3.05 0.65 -9.70
N ARG A 34 3.62 -0.50 -10.06
CA ARG A 34 4.70 -0.58 -11.06
C ARG A 34 4.22 -0.17 -12.44
N ASP A 35 3.08 -0.69 -12.89
CA ASP A 35 2.46 -0.32 -14.18
C ASP A 35 2.15 1.18 -14.25
N ASP A 36 1.54 1.74 -13.21
CA ASP A 36 1.27 3.18 -13.13
C ASP A 36 2.56 4.00 -13.17
N THR A 37 3.62 3.55 -12.48
CA THR A 37 4.92 4.22 -12.47
C THR A 37 5.60 4.18 -13.84
N GLU A 38 5.50 3.04 -14.54
CA GLU A 38 6.00 2.85 -15.90
C GLU A 38 5.26 3.79 -16.86
N ARG A 39 3.92 3.79 -16.82
CA ARG A 39 3.08 4.69 -17.64
C ARG A 39 3.39 6.16 -17.41
N LEU A 40 3.54 6.58 -16.15
CA LEU A 40 3.93 7.97 -15.82
C LEU A 40 5.33 8.31 -16.32
N THR A 41 6.25 7.33 -16.30
CA THR A 41 7.62 7.52 -16.82
C THR A 41 7.63 7.64 -18.34
N GLU A 42 6.81 6.85 -19.04
CA GLU A 42 6.62 6.96 -20.48
C GLU A 42 5.98 8.28 -20.87
N GLU A 43 4.92 8.70 -20.17
CA GLU A 43 4.25 9.98 -20.39
C GLU A 43 5.22 11.15 -20.23
N ARG A 44 6.06 11.14 -19.19
CA ARG A 44 7.08 12.17 -18.97
C ARG A 44 8.20 12.17 -20.03
N ARG A 45 8.41 11.04 -20.71
CA ARG A 45 9.36 10.93 -21.83
C ARG A 45 8.71 11.29 -23.17
N ASP A 46 7.39 11.44 -23.24
CA ASP A 46 6.71 11.89 -24.44
C ASP A 46 7.11 13.35 -24.73
N PRO A 47 7.77 13.63 -25.86
CA PRO A 47 8.19 14.98 -26.21
C PRO A 47 7.01 15.94 -26.41
N ARG A 48 5.77 15.42 -26.53
CA ARG A 48 4.53 16.21 -26.61
C ARG A 48 3.97 16.59 -25.25
N ASN A 49 4.47 16.01 -24.15
CA ASN A 49 4.05 16.28 -22.79
C ASN A 49 5.25 16.67 -21.91
N PRO A 50 5.80 17.89 -22.09
CA PRO A 50 6.93 18.34 -21.29
C PRO A 50 6.52 18.44 -19.82
N PRO A 51 7.39 18.04 -18.87
CA PRO A 51 7.08 18.17 -17.45
C PRO A 51 6.81 19.64 -17.11
N GLU A 52 5.80 19.89 -16.29
CA GLU A 52 5.51 21.24 -15.82
C GLU A 52 6.72 21.80 -15.08
N PRO A 53 7.10 23.07 -15.32
CA PRO A 53 8.14 23.70 -14.52
C PRO A 53 7.67 23.70 -13.07
N PHE A 54 8.50 23.14 -12.17
CA PHE A 54 8.27 23.22 -10.74
C PHE A 54 8.09 24.68 -10.35
N SER A 55 6.84 25.11 -10.17
CA SER A 55 6.49 26.45 -9.71
C SER A 55 6.58 26.48 -8.19
N GLY A 56 7.77 26.18 -7.68
CA GLY A 56 8.13 26.45 -6.30
C GLY A 56 8.29 27.94 -6.14
N SER A 57 7.18 28.66 -5.94
CA SER A 57 7.22 29.99 -5.36
C SER A 57 7.72 29.83 -3.92
N GLU A 58 9.02 29.99 -3.72
CA GLU A 58 9.58 30.27 -2.40
C GLU A 58 8.84 31.49 -1.83
N HIS A 59 8.13 31.30 -0.71
CA HIS A 59 7.50 32.33 0.08
C HIS A 59 7.80 32.10 1.56
#